data_AF-A0A919ZU02-F1
#
_entry.id   AF-A0A919ZU02-F1
#
_cell.length_a   1.000
_cell.length_b   1.000
_cell.length_c   1.000
_cell.angle_alpha   90.00
_cell.angle_beta   90.00
_cell.angle_gamma   90.00
#
_symmetry.space_group_name_H-M   'P 1'
#
loop_
_entity.id
_entity.type
_entity.pdbx_description
1 polymer ?
#
loop_
_entity_poly.entity_id
_entity_poly.type
_entity_poly.pdbx_seq_one_letter_code
_entity_poly.pdbx_strand_id
1 'polypeptide(L)'
;MLEKLQMYINGEWVDSHSTETIEVMNPSDDSVLGVITAGNSDDVDKAVAAAKAAFVDFSFSTKEERVQILENIITEYEKRSEELAETISKEMGAPIWLSQVAQVASGLTHFKDTLNVLKGYDFEYEKDGYLVRKEPVGVIGMITPWNWPMNQMCTKVASGIAAGCTMVLKPSEITPFCGIILAGRNYSRRWRTRWNL
;
A
#
# COMPACT_ATOMS: atom_id res chain seq x y z
N MET A 1 0.72 23.45 -4.85
CA MET A 1 -0.33 22.76 -4.09
C MET A 1 -0.66 21.46 -4.81
N LEU A 2 -0.54 20.32 -4.13
CA LEU A 2 -0.87 19.00 -4.70
C LEU A 2 -2.37 18.75 -4.53
N GLU A 3 -3.11 18.61 -5.63
CA GLU A 3 -4.53 18.25 -5.60
C GLU A 3 -4.68 16.75 -5.87
N LYS A 4 -5.09 15.98 -4.84
CA LYS A 4 -5.22 14.52 -4.89
C LYS A 4 -6.57 14.09 -4.31
N LEU A 5 -7.63 14.40 -5.06
CA LEU A 5 -9.03 14.21 -4.64
C LEU A 5 -9.60 12.83 -4.99
N GLN A 6 -8.88 12.04 -5.78
CA GLN A 6 -9.32 10.71 -6.21
C GLN A 6 -8.81 9.63 -5.24
N MET A 7 -9.60 8.57 -5.11
CA MET A 7 -9.23 7.35 -4.42
C MET A 7 -8.77 6.31 -5.43
N TYR A 8 -7.90 5.40 -5.02
CA TYR A 8 -7.47 4.32 -5.91
C TYR A 8 -8.34 3.10 -5.62
N ILE A 9 -9.34 2.83 -6.46
CA ILE A 9 -10.29 1.73 -6.25
C ILE A 9 -10.37 0.89 -7.52
N ASN A 10 -10.35 -0.43 -7.35
CA ASN A 10 -10.41 -1.41 -8.43
C ASN A 10 -9.38 -1.14 -9.55
N GLY A 11 -8.21 -0.66 -9.15
CA GLY A 11 -7.12 -0.39 -10.08
C GLY A 11 -7.19 0.89 -10.89
N GLU A 12 -8.13 1.77 -10.54
CA GLU A 12 -8.34 3.05 -11.19
C GLU A 12 -8.42 4.16 -10.15
N TRP A 13 -8.05 5.37 -10.55
CA TRP A 13 -8.31 6.56 -9.75
C TRP A 13 -9.75 6.98 -10.00
N VAL A 14 -10.58 6.97 -8.95
CA VAL A 14 -12.01 7.27 -9.00
C VAL A 14 -12.34 8.45 -8.09
N ASP A 15 -13.36 9.22 -8.48
CA ASP A 15 -13.86 10.29 -7.63
C ASP A 15 -14.62 9.69 -6.43
N SER A 16 -14.38 10.28 -5.26
CA SER A 16 -15.12 9.98 -4.04
C SER A 16 -16.55 10.48 -4.15
N HIS A 17 -17.47 9.86 -3.40
CA HIS A 17 -18.82 10.41 -3.22
C HIS A 17 -18.88 11.54 -2.18
N SER A 18 -17.80 11.74 -1.43
CA SER A 18 -17.66 12.85 -0.51
C SER A 18 -17.21 14.11 -1.25
N THR A 19 -17.73 15.24 -0.80
CA THR A 19 -17.23 16.57 -1.18
C THR A 19 -16.37 17.20 -0.08
N GLU A 20 -16.23 16.53 1.07
CA GLU A 20 -15.40 17.01 2.17
C GLU A 20 -13.92 16.84 1.83
N THR A 21 -13.11 17.83 2.17
CA THR A 21 -11.67 17.83 1.89
C THR A 21 -10.84 18.05 3.15
N ILE A 22 -9.59 17.61 3.10
CA ILE A 22 -8.61 17.79 4.17
C ILE A 22 -7.38 18.45 3.57
N GLU A 23 -6.97 19.57 4.16
CA GLU A 23 -5.70 20.21 3.84
C GLU A 23 -4.55 19.42 4.49
N VAL A 24 -3.53 19.13 3.69
CA VAL A 24 -2.29 18.51 4.14
C VAL A 24 -1.28 19.61 4.35
N MET A 25 -0.80 19.75 5.58
CA MET A 25 0.11 20.81 5.98
C MET A 25 1.58 20.35 5.85
N ASN A 26 2.46 21.25 5.44
CA ASN A 26 3.89 21.08 5.62
C ASN A 26 4.27 21.51 7.05
N PRO A 27 4.71 20.58 7.91
CA PRO A 27 5.01 20.90 9.30
C PRO A 27 6.28 21.77 9.48
N SER A 28 7.06 22.01 8.41
CA SER A 28 8.30 22.80 8.48
C SER A 28 8.04 24.31 8.42
N ASP A 29 6.93 24.73 7.82
CA ASP A 29 6.62 26.14 7.55
C ASP A 29 5.12 26.49 7.68
N ASP A 30 4.30 25.56 8.16
CA ASP A 30 2.84 25.67 8.29
C ASP A 30 2.10 26.03 6.99
N SER A 31 2.73 25.82 5.83
CA SER A 31 2.08 26.04 4.54
C SER A 31 1.20 24.85 4.13
N VAL A 32 0.18 25.10 3.32
CA VAL A 32 -0.66 24.04 2.73
C VAL A 32 0.13 23.35 1.60
N LEU A 33 0.52 22.10 1.83
CA LEU A 33 1.22 21.27 0.85
C LEU A 33 0.27 20.81 -0.27
N GLY A 34 -0.96 20.46 0.09
CA GLY A 34 -1.98 19.99 -0.84
C GLY A 34 -3.32 19.71 -0.18
N VAL A 35 -4.23 19.12 -0.94
CA VAL A 35 -5.58 18.77 -0.51
C VAL A 35 -5.93 17.35 -0.95
N ILE A 36 -6.58 16.60 -0.05
CA ILE A 36 -7.15 15.29 -0.30
C ILE A 36 -8.65 15.29 0.01
N THR A 37 -9.37 14.28 -0.47
CA THR A 37 -10.78 14.08 -0.10
C THR A 37 -10.90 13.31 1.22
N ALA A 38 -11.79 13.75 2.11
CA ALA A 38 -12.23 12.98 3.26
C ALA A 38 -13.26 11.95 2.82
N GLY A 39 -12.82 10.71 2.64
CA GLY A 39 -13.70 9.62 2.21
C GLY A 39 -14.84 9.30 3.17
N ASN A 40 -15.95 8.81 2.62
CA ASN A 40 -17.13 8.41 3.40
C ASN A 40 -17.36 6.89 3.39
N SER A 41 -18.45 6.43 4.01
CA SER A 41 -18.81 5.01 4.06
C SER A 41 -19.04 4.39 2.68
N ASP A 42 -19.59 5.14 1.72
CA ASP A 42 -19.89 4.63 0.39
C ASP A 42 -18.60 4.34 -0.39
N ASP A 43 -17.57 5.14 -0.16
CA ASP A 43 -16.24 4.92 -0.74
C ASP A 43 -15.58 3.67 -0.15
N VAL A 44 -15.70 3.47 1.17
CA VAL A 44 -15.23 2.26 1.85
C VAL A 44 -15.95 1.04 1.32
N ASP A 45 -17.28 1.09 1.17
CA ASP A 45 -18.08 -0.01 0.63
C ASP A 45 -17.68 -0.35 -0.80
N LYS A 46 -17.43 0.65 -1.65
CA LYS A 46 -16.88 0.45 -3.01
C LYS A 46 -15.51 -0.24 -2.98
N ALA A 47 -14.59 0.23 -2.14
CA ALA A 47 -13.26 -0.34 -2.01
C ALA A 47 -13.30 -1.79 -1.50
N VAL A 48 -14.15 -2.08 -0.52
CA VAL A 48 -14.35 -3.43 0.03
C VAL A 48 -14.99 -4.34 -1.01
N ALA A 49 -15.97 -3.87 -1.77
CA ALA A 49 -16.59 -4.65 -2.85
C ALA A 49 -15.56 -5.02 -3.93
N ALA A 50 -14.72 -4.06 -4.34
CA ALA A 50 -13.63 -4.31 -5.29
C ALA A 50 -12.61 -5.33 -4.74
N ALA A 51 -12.19 -5.18 -3.49
CA ALA A 51 -11.28 -6.11 -2.84
C ALA A 51 -11.88 -7.53 -2.74
N LYS A 52 -13.17 -7.65 -2.36
CA LYS A 52 -13.88 -8.94 -2.33
C LYS A 52 -13.93 -9.61 -3.71
N ALA A 53 -14.23 -8.84 -4.76
CA ALA A 53 -14.25 -9.37 -6.11
C ALA A 53 -12.86 -9.86 -6.56
N ALA A 54 -11.80 -9.10 -6.26
CA ALA A 54 -10.43 -9.48 -6.58
C ALA A 54 -9.92 -10.68 -5.74
N PHE A 55 -10.45 -10.87 -4.53
CA PHE A 55 -10.04 -11.96 -3.64
C PHE A 55 -10.31 -13.34 -4.22
N VAL A 56 -11.45 -13.50 -4.91
CA VAL A 56 -11.88 -14.78 -5.51
C VAL A 56 -10.80 -15.37 -6.41
N ASP A 57 -10.08 -14.55 -7.17
CA ASP A 57 -8.99 -15.02 -8.02
C ASP A 57 -7.62 -14.89 -7.33
N PHE A 58 -7.41 -13.86 -6.51
CA PHE A 58 -6.10 -13.62 -5.91
C PHE A 58 -5.73 -14.64 -4.84
N SER A 59 -6.71 -15.13 -4.06
CA SER A 59 -6.49 -16.12 -3.01
C SER A 59 -5.93 -17.43 -3.54
N PHE A 60 -6.23 -17.76 -4.80
CA PHE A 60 -5.74 -18.97 -5.50
C PHE A 60 -4.52 -18.71 -6.39
N SER A 61 -3.97 -17.50 -6.38
CA SER A 61 -2.71 -17.22 -7.10
C SER A 61 -1.59 -18.12 -6.60
N THR A 62 -0.65 -18.45 -7.49
CA THR A 62 0.50 -19.28 -7.09
C THR A 62 1.50 -18.47 -6.27
N LYS A 63 2.39 -19.16 -5.54
CA LYS A 63 3.50 -18.52 -4.83
C LYS A 63 4.36 -17.70 -5.80
N GLU A 64 4.61 -18.23 -6.99
CA GLU A 64 5.42 -17.62 -8.05
C GLU A 64 4.76 -16.34 -8.60
N GLU A 65 3.43 -16.33 -8.78
CA GLU A 65 2.71 -15.12 -9.16
C GLU A 65 2.86 -14.03 -8.10
N ARG A 66 2.78 -14.36 -6.81
CA ARG A 66 2.93 -13.39 -5.70
C ARG A 66 4.37 -12.91 -5.55
N VAL A 67 5.36 -13.78 -5.78
CA VAL A 67 6.78 -13.42 -5.90
C VAL A 67 6.98 -12.38 -7.00
N GLN A 68 6.40 -12.60 -8.19
CA GLN A 68 6.53 -11.67 -9.32
C GLN A 68 5.90 -10.31 -9.01
N ILE A 69 4.79 -10.26 -8.25
CA ILE A 69 4.20 -9.00 -7.79
C ILE A 69 5.20 -8.22 -6.93
N LEU A 70 5.78 -8.87 -5.93
CA LEU A 70 6.71 -8.22 -5.00
C LEU A 70 7.98 -7.75 -5.74
N GLU A 71 8.50 -8.52 -6.69
CA GLU A 71 9.64 -8.11 -7.52
C GLU A 71 9.31 -6.86 -8.38
N ASN A 72 8.11 -6.80 -8.96
CA ASN A 72 7.66 -5.63 -9.69
C ASN A 72 7.48 -4.40 -8.78
N ILE A 73 6.95 -4.60 -7.56
CA ILE A 73 6.82 -3.54 -6.56
C ILE A 73 8.17 -3.00 -6.16
N ILE A 74 9.14 -3.87 -5.84
CA ILE A 74 10.51 -3.48 -5.50
C ILE A 74 11.12 -2.64 -6.63
N THR A 75 11.00 -3.11 -7.87
CA THR A 75 11.52 -2.40 -9.05
C THR A 75 10.93 -1.00 -9.20
N GLU A 76 9.61 -0.85 -9.10
CA GLU A 76 8.95 0.45 -9.24
C GLU A 76 9.17 1.35 -8.02
N TYR A 77 9.28 0.77 -6.83
CA TYR A 77 9.59 1.50 -5.61
C TYR A 77 10.99 2.12 -5.69
N GLU A 78 11.99 1.36 -6.13
CA GLU A 78 13.36 1.83 -6.29
C GLU A 78 13.43 3.04 -7.24
N LYS A 79 12.72 2.98 -8.38
CA LYS A 79 12.62 4.09 -9.35
C LYS A 79 12.03 5.37 -8.76
N ARG A 80 11.21 5.27 -7.71
CA ARG A 80 10.49 6.40 -7.09
C ARG A 80 11.05 6.78 -5.72
N SER A 81 12.21 6.24 -5.34
CA SER A 81 12.82 6.47 -4.03
C SER A 81 13.08 7.94 -3.73
N GLU A 82 13.50 8.72 -4.74
CA GLU A 82 13.74 10.17 -4.59
C GLU A 82 12.43 10.94 -4.41
N GLU A 83 11.42 10.67 -5.25
CA GLU A 83 10.06 11.25 -5.14
C GLU A 83 9.45 10.95 -3.76
N LEU A 84 9.60 9.71 -3.28
CA LEU A 84 9.17 9.29 -1.94
C LEU A 84 9.93 10.08 -0.85
N ALA A 85 11.25 10.20 -0.92
CA ALA A 85 12.03 10.89 0.10
C ALA A 85 11.66 12.37 0.22
N GLU A 86 11.49 13.05 -0.92
CA GLU A 86 11.00 14.43 -0.95
C GLU A 86 9.60 14.55 -0.36
N THR A 87 8.70 13.64 -0.73
CA THR A 87 7.31 13.66 -0.27
C THR A 87 7.23 13.46 1.23
N ILE A 88 7.94 12.46 1.78
CA ILE A 88 8.06 12.22 3.23
C ILE A 88 8.58 13.48 3.91
N SER A 89 9.66 14.07 3.41
CA SER A 89 10.23 15.28 4.02
C SER A 89 9.20 16.42 4.09
N LYS A 90 8.43 16.63 3.02
CA LYS A 90 7.43 17.70 2.95
C LYS A 90 6.18 17.43 3.78
N GLU A 91 5.66 16.21 3.80
CA GLU A 91 4.37 15.92 4.47
C GLU A 91 4.52 15.57 5.96
N MET A 92 5.67 15.01 6.38
CA MET A 92 5.87 14.59 7.77
C MET A 92 7.04 15.31 8.47
N GLY A 93 7.82 16.12 7.76
CA GLY A 93 8.83 17.00 8.34
C GLY A 93 10.17 16.33 8.65
N ALA A 94 10.39 15.08 8.24
CA ALA A 94 11.72 14.47 8.38
C ALA A 94 12.75 15.24 7.53
N PRO A 95 13.96 15.50 8.05
CA PRO A 95 15.06 16.00 7.25
C PRO A 95 15.29 15.09 6.03
N ILE A 96 15.56 15.67 4.86
CA ILE A 96 15.67 14.93 3.59
C ILE A 96 16.65 13.74 3.67
N TRP A 97 17.78 13.91 4.37
CA TRP A 97 18.76 12.84 4.54
C TRP A 97 18.16 11.64 5.29
N LEU A 98 17.33 11.89 6.32
CA LEU A 98 16.68 10.83 7.10
C LEU A 98 15.58 10.16 6.27
N SER A 99 14.85 10.95 5.48
CA SER A 99 13.87 10.44 4.54
C SER A 99 14.49 9.46 3.54
N GLN A 100 15.68 9.78 3.01
CA GLN A 100 16.41 8.92 2.08
C GLN A 100 16.97 7.66 2.75
N VAL A 101 17.75 7.81 3.83
CA VAL A 101 18.53 6.69 4.38
C VAL A 101 17.74 5.77 5.29
N ALA A 102 16.61 6.23 5.84
CA ALA A 102 15.83 5.47 6.80
C ALA A 102 14.37 5.28 6.37
N GLN A 103 13.62 6.35 6.09
CA GLN A 103 12.18 6.23 5.80
C GLN A 103 11.92 5.42 4.53
N VAL A 104 12.49 5.84 3.39
CA VAL A 104 12.36 5.14 2.11
C VAL A 104 13.03 3.77 2.16
N ALA A 105 14.24 3.69 2.72
CA ALA A 105 14.99 2.44 2.84
C ALA A 105 14.21 1.38 3.63
N SER A 106 13.58 1.75 4.73
CA SER A 106 12.82 0.81 5.56
C SER A 106 11.61 0.22 4.82
N GLY A 107 10.91 1.03 4.02
CA GLY A 107 9.81 0.54 3.19
C GLY A 107 10.27 -0.47 2.13
N LEU A 108 11.43 -0.22 1.50
CA LEU A 108 12.03 -1.13 0.54
C LEU A 108 12.49 -2.45 1.18
N THR A 109 13.10 -2.37 2.38
CA THR A 109 13.53 -3.55 3.14
C THR A 109 12.36 -4.48 3.45
N HIS A 110 11.20 -3.95 3.85
CA HIS A 110 10.02 -4.79 4.11
C HIS A 110 9.58 -5.60 2.89
N PHE A 111 9.60 -5.02 1.70
CA PHE A 111 9.30 -5.76 0.48
C PHE A 111 10.37 -6.82 0.16
N LYS A 112 11.66 -6.47 0.27
CA LYS A 112 12.78 -7.39 -0.01
C LYS A 112 12.82 -8.57 0.97
N ASP A 113 12.65 -8.31 2.26
CA ASP A 113 12.65 -9.34 3.29
C ASP A 113 11.44 -10.26 3.15
N THR A 114 10.25 -9.69 2.91
CA THR A 114 9.04 -10.48 2.66
C THR A 114 9.17 -11.35 1.42
N LEU A 115 9.72 -10.81 0.33
CA LEU A 115 10.01 -11.56 -0.89
C LEU A 115 10.95 -12.74 -0.61
N ASN A 116 12.04 -12.49 0.13
CA ASN A 116 13.01 -13.52 0.48
C ASN A 116 12.39 -14.65 1.30
N VAL A 117 11.59 -14.29 2.33
CA VAL A 117 10.83 -15.26 3.12
C VAL A 117 9.86 -16.04 2.25
N LEU A 118 9.08 -15.35 1.40
CA LEU A 118 8.06 -15.97 0.56
C LEU A 118 8.66 -17.04 -0.37
N LYS A 119 9.84 -16.80 -0.97
CA LYS A 119 10.49 -17.76 -1.87
C LYS A 119 10.68 -19.13 -1.22
N GLY A 120 11.06 -19.16 0.05
CA GLY A 120 11.26 -20.38 0.85
C GLY A 120 10.08 -20.77 1.75
N TYR A 121 8.92 -20.12 1.64
CA TYR A 121 7.80 -20.38 2.53
C TYR A 121 6.90 -21.52 2.03
N ASP A 122 6.69 -22.52 2.88
CA ASP A 122 5.76 -23.61 2.63
C ASP A 122 4.38 -23.29 3.23
N PHE A 123 3.39 -23.12 2.33
CA PHE A 123 1.99 -22.91 2.71
C PHE A 123 1.29 -24.22 3.07
N GLU A 124 1.85 -25.35 2.67
CA GLU A 124 1.35 -26.70 2.96
C GLU A 124 2.46 -27.57 3.50
N TYR A 125 2.19 -28.30 4.58
CA TYR A 125 3.14 -29.26 5.14
C TYR A 125 2.40 -30.35 5.91
N GLU A 126 3.01 -31.53 6.03
CA GLU A 126 2.50 -32.62 6.86
C GLU A 126 2.93 -32.45 8.31
N LYS A 127 1.99 -32.71 9.24
CA LYS A 127 2.25 -32.75 10.67
C LYS A 127 1.38 -33.81 11.32
N ASP A 128 1.99 -34.76 12.02
CA ASP A 128 1.32 -35.82 12.77
C ASP A 128 0.31 -36.64 11.93
N GLY A 129 0.61 -36.83 10.63
CA GLY A 129 -0.27 -37.53 9.69
C GLY A 129 -1.40 -36.68 9.10
N TYR A 130 -1.45 -35.38 9.39
CA TYR A 130 -2.39 -34.43 8.82
C TYR A 130 -1.71 -33.45 7.86
N LEU A 131 -2.39 -33.11 6.76
CA LEU A 131 -1.99 -31.99 5.92
C LEU A 131 -2.45 -30.68 6.57
N VAL A 132 -1.50 -29.80 6.87
CA VAL A 132 -1.78 -28.44 7.34
C VAL A 132 -1.60 -27.47 6.18
N ARG A 133 -2.62 -26.67 5.91
CA ARG A 133 -2.59 -25.60 4.91
C ARG A 133 -2.76 -24.24 5.58
N LYS A 134 -1.98 -23.26 5.14
CA LYS A 134 -2.10 -21.85 5.50
C LYS A 134 -2.75 -21.10 4.36
N GLU A 135 -3.96 -20.61 4.58
CA GLU A 135 -4.76 -19.90 3.57
C GLU A 135 -4.84 -18.40 3.91
N PRO A 136 -4.99 -17.53 2.90
CA PRO A 136 -5.22 -16.11 3.16
C PRO A 136 -6.51 -15.91 3.95
N VAL A 137 -6.47 -14.99 4.92
CA VAL A 137 -7.62 -14.71 5.81
C VAL A 137 -8.78 -14.02 5.08
N GLY A 138 -8.53 -13.34 3.96
CA GLY A 138 -9.56 -12.65 3.19
C GLY A 138 -9.20 -11.23 2.78
N VAL A 139 -10.22 -10.37 2.77
CA VAL A 139 -10.09 -8.93 2.61
C VAL A 139 -9.67 -8.31 3.94
N ILE A 140 -8.59 -7.53 3.94
CA ILE A 140 -8.06 -6.88 5.14
C ILE A 140 -8.12 -5.35 5.06
N GLY A 141 -8.57 -4.71 6.13
CA GLY A 141 -8.45 -3.27 6.33
C GLY A 141 -7.09 -2.93 6.94
N MET A 142 -6.41 -1.93 6.39
CA MET A 142 -5.12 -1.45 6.88
C MET A 142 -5.24 0.02 7.25
N ILE A 143 -4.87 0.38 8.47
CA ILE A 143 -4.80 1.77 8.93
C ILE A 143 -3.36 2.03 9.38
N THR A 144 -2.75 3.11 8.90
CA THR A 144 -1.33 3.40 9.16
C THR A 144 -1.13 4.83 9.68
N PRO A 145 -0.24 5.02 10.68
CA PRO A 145 0.05 6.35 11.25
C PRO A 145 0.99 7.17 10.35
N TRP A 146 1.28 8.40 10.77
CA TRP A 146 2.03 9.41 10.02
C TRP A 146 3.55 9.44 10.28
N ASN A 147 4.04 8.88 11.39
CA ASN A 147 5.43 9.08 11.83
C ASN A 147 6.47 8.26 11.02
N TRP A 148 6.05 7.14 10.45
CA TRP A 148 6.85 6.32 9.54
C TRP A 148 5.98 5.78 8.40
N PRO A 149 5.50 6.66 7.49
CA PRO A 149 4.42 6.33 6.58
C PRO A 149 4.77 5.14 5.68
N MET A 150 5.96 5.16 5.07
CA MET A 150 6.40 4.07 4.19
C MET A 150 6.74 2.78 4.95
N ASN A 151 7.29 2.87 6.16
CA ASN A 151 7.56 1.67 6.97
C ASN A 151 6.27 0.89 7.25
N GLN A 152 5.24 1.59 7.74
CA GLN A 152 3.99 1.01 8.22
C GLN A 152 3.09 0.53 7.08
N MET A 153 3.07 1.26 5.96
CA MET A 153 2.34 0.80 4.77
C MET A 153 3.03 -0.40 4.13
N CYS A 154 4.34 -0.32 3.84
CA CYS A 154 5.03 -1.37 3.11
C CYS A 154 5.06 -2.70 3.87
N THR A 155 5.26 -2.69 5.20
CA THR A 155 5.24 -3.94 5.97
C THR A 155 3.89 -4.68 5.90
N LYS A 156 2.79 -3.93 5.93
CA LYS A 156 1.42 -4.49 5.84
C LYS A 156 1.08 -4.93 4.41
N VAL A 157 1.40 -4.09 3.42
CA VAL A 157 1.12 -4.39 2.01
C VAL A 157 1.94 -5.59 1.54
N ALA A 158 3.24 -5.65 1.87
CA ALA A 158 4.12 -6.76 1.50
C ALA A 158 3.59 -8.09 2.06
N SER A 159 3.27 -8.13 3.35
CA SER A 159 2.75 -9.34 4.01
C SER A 159 1.37 -9.75 3.50
N GLY A 160 0.47 -8.79 3.26
CA GLY A 160 -0.85 -9.04 2.67
C GLY A 160 -0.75 -9.67 1.28
N ILE A 161 0.11 -9.10 0.42
CA ILE A 161 0.39 -9.65 -0.92
C ILE A 161 0.99 -11.05 -0.80
N ALA A 162 2.00 -11.26 0.06
CA ALA A 162 2.67 -12.55 0.20
C ALA A 162 1.71 -13.67 0.66
N ALA A 163 0.77 -13.34 1.54
CA ALA A 163 -0.24 -14.26 2.05
C ALA A 163 -1.35 -14.58 1.02
N GLY A 164 -1.55 -13.73 0.00
CA GLY A 164 -2.68 -13.85 -0.94
C GLY A 164 -3.95 -13.12 -0.48
N CYS A 165 -3.83 -12.13 0.40
CA CYS A 165 -4.93 -11.29 0.85
C CYS A 165 -5.11 -10.07 -0.08
N THR A 166 -6.36 -9.67 -0.32
CA THR A 166 -6.69 -8.36 -0.88
C THR A 166 -6.88 -7.33 0.22
N MET A 167 -6.75 -6.05 -0.07
CA MET A 167 -6.72 -5.03 0.99
C MET A 167 -7.39 -3.70 0.62
N VAL A 168 -7.81 -2.98 1.67
CA VAL A 168 -8.21 -1.58 1.65
C VAL A 168 -7.32 -0.84 2.65
N LEU A 169 -6.56 0.15 2.20
CA LEU A 169 -5.57 0.88 2.99
C LEU A 169 -6.01 2.33 3.22
N LYS A 170 -6.22 2.72 4.47
CA LYS A 170 -6.41 4.11 4.89
C LYS A 170 -5.12 4.66 5.50
N PRO A 171 -4.30 5.42 4.76
CA PRO A 171 -3.16 6.11 5.33
C PRO A 171 -3.62 7.21 6.29
N SER A 172 -2.68 7.75 7.06
CA SER A 172 -2.92 8.96 7.85
C SER A 172 -3.24 10.13 6.90
N GLU A 173 -4.30 10.87 7.21
CA GLU A 173 -4.71 12.07 6.50
C GLU A 173 -3.67 13.21 6.60
N ILE A 174 -2.77 13.13 7.57
CA ILE A 174 -1.64 14.06 7.75
C ILE A 174 -0.51 13.77 6.76
N THR A 175 -0.33 12.51 6.33
CA THR A 175 0.77 12.09 5.44
C THR A 175 0.26 11.16 4.33
N PRO A 176 -0.67 11.63 3.48
CA PRO A 176 -1.37 10.76 2.53
C PRO A 176 -0.61 10.58 1.22
N PHE A 177 0.30 11.49 0.86
CA PHE A 177 0.88 11.54 -0.47
C PHE A 177 1.85 10.39 -0.71
N CYS A 178 2.53 9.91 0.32
CA CYS A 178 3.29 8.66 0.24
C CYS A 178 2.43 7.45 -0.15
N GLY A 179 1.22 7.34 0.42
CA GLY A 179 0.27 6.28 0.07
C GLY A 179 -0.20 6.40 -1.37
N ILE A 180 -0.48 7.62 -1.81
CA ILE A 180 -0.85 7.95 -3.20
C ILE A 180 0.29 7.65 -4.19
N ILE A 181 1.55 7.84 -3.78
CA ILE A 181 2.71 7.45 -4.58
C ILE A 181 2.77 5.92 -4.64
N LEU A 182 2.65 5.23 -3.51
CA LEU A 182 2.67 3.76 -3.47
C LEU A 182 1.56 3.14 -4.36
N ALA A 183 0.42 3.82 -4.50
CA ALA A 183 -0.67 3.47 -5.42
C ALA A 183 -0.34 3.46 -6.91
N GLY A 184 0.63 4.30 -7.28
CA GLY A 184 0.71 4.89 -8.61
C GLY A 184 0.94 3.93 -9.78
N ARG A 185 0.62 4.47 -10.97
CA ARG A 185 0.27 3.90 -12.29
C ARG A 185 1.06 2.75 -12.92
N ASN A 186 2.12 2.18 -12.36
CA ASN A 186 3.01 1.30 -13.13
C ASN A 186 2.92 -0.20 -12.83
N TYR A 187 1.87 -0.64 -12.16
CA TYR A 187 1.61 -2.08 -12.03
C TYR A 187 0.77 -2.59 -13.21
N SER A 188 1.10 -3.77 -13.74
CA SER A 188 0.33 -4.43 -14.81
C SER A 188 -1.17 -4.47 -14.46
N ARG A 189 -2.05 -4.39 -15.47
CA ARG A 189 -3.51 -4.29 -15.32
C ARG A 189 -4.11 -5.38 -14.42
N ARG A 190 -3.50 -6.58 -14.38
CA ARG A 190 -3.91 -7.72 -13.54
C ARG A 190 -3.66 -7.51 -12.04
N TRP A 191 -2.80 -6.56 -11.67
CA TRP A 191 -2.43 -6.26 -10.28
C TRP A 191 -3.22 -5.11 -9.67
N ARG A 192 -3.65 -4.17 -10.51
CA ARG A 192 -4.22 -2.90 -10.05
C ARG A 192 -5.48 -3.07 -9.21
N THR A 193 -6.31 -4.06 -9.50
CA THR A 193 -7.61 -4.31 -8.84
C THR A 193 -7.48 -4.87 -7.42
N ARG A 194 -6.29 -5.29 -6.99
CA ARG A 194 -6.07 -6.02 -5.73
C ARG A 194 -5.77 -5.12 -4.53
N TRP A 195 -5.62 -3.83 -4.79
CA TRP A 195 -5.22 -2.81 -3.84
C TRP A 195 -6.15 -1.62 -3.98
N ASN A 196 -6.73 -1.18 -2.86
CA ASN A 196 -7.61 -0.02 -2.82
C ASN A 196 -7.10 0.94 -1.74
N LEU A 197 -6.96 2.23 -2.08
CA LEU A 197 -6.53 3.33 -1.21
C LEU A 197 -7.63 4.38 -1.14
#